data_AF-A0A817AVZ8-F1
#
_entry.id   AF-A0A817AVZ8-F1
#
_cell.length_a   1.000
_cell.length_b   1.000
_cell.length_c   1.000
_cell.angle_alpha   90.00
_cell.angle_beta   90.00
_cell.angle_gamma   90.00
#
_symmetry.space_group_name_H-M   'P 1'
#
loop_
_entity.id
_entity.type
_entity.pdbx_description
1 polymer ?
#
loop_
_entity_poly.entity_id
_entity_poly.type
_entity_poly.pdbx_seq_one_letter_code
_entity_poly.pdbx_strand_id
1 'polypeptide(L)'
;MFSNRRIKTRWNRLCYIIILFIFFLSVSNIAYKSSISHSIQSNNCSLFCPYSSTLSNDTLQFDSSHFIRHFPDFVCPQNFRNLADWIYGWPDQFNEHLERTTDQGTQIAPCLPSGSIIYVRIWAIDEFFDKIYPYLQNKFVLVTGEGDLSSPIHMEILENPDSKIIHWFGQNGQYDVSRSKKFTHIPIGINCFEMADAIQSVYVQQRNHTLPSIFNELDEPAKYIQPQDVSHRALSTGIKTEDLLLINFDKGTDGSGLRLHIWKQLCTSKNRHKYPFVKCIGKPGGVQIEELPKLYERNRQYPFWLSPRGNGIDCHRTWEALYLDIIPIVWNTSLNVLYENLPVVIINNYEELNEKFLYEKLKEISEKKLSQKNVYQYEKLRNAYWRRLILKKSRHRNKKSTYLRRKRCWSAKSTVNWRQFLPY
;
A
#
# COMPACT_ATOMS: atom_id res chain seq x y z
N MET A 1 30.71 63.42 45.14
CA MET A 1 30.14 63.23 43.79
C MET A 1 31.03 62.36 42.88
N PHE A 2 31.59 61.24 43.36
CA PHE A 2 32.56 60.42 42.58
C PHE A 2 32.38 58.88 42.64
N SER A 3 31.37 58.32 43.33
CA SER A 3 31.20 56.85 43.38
C SER A 3 30.23 56.26 42.35
N ASN A 4 29.34 57.07 41.73
CA ASN A 4 28.32 56.54 40.80
C ASN A 4 28.75 56.42 39.33
N ARG A 5 29.90 56.98 38.92
CA ARG A 5 30.38 56.85 37.52
C ARG A 5 31.12 55.54 37.25
N ARG A 6 31.81 54.95 38.24
CA ARG A 6 32.60 53.72 38.05
C ARG A 6 31.74 52.44 37.92
N ILE A 7 30.56 52.42 38.55
CA ILE A 7 29.65 51.25 38.51
C ILE A 7 28.94 51.16 37.15
N LYS A 8 28.48 52.30 36.60
CA LYS A 8 27.81 52.35 35.28
C LYS A 8 28.73 51.94 34.13
N THR A 9 30.01 52.31 34.18
CA THR A 9 31.02 51.89 33.18
C THR A 9 31.40 50.41 33.29
N ARG A 10 31.31 49.80 34.48
CA ARG A 10 31.57 48.36 34.67
C ARG A 10 30.42 47.50 34.14
N TRP A 11 29.18 47.92 34.36
CA TRP A 11 27.99 47.25 33.81
C TRP A 11 27.93 47.33 32.28
N ASN A 12 28.22 48.48 31.68
CA ASN A 12 28.25 48.60 30.22
C ASN A 12 29.34 47.74 29.57
N ARG A 13 30.51 47.59 30.21
CA ARG A 13 31.57 46.69 29.72
C ARG A 13 31.18 45.21 29.84
N LEU A 14 30.50 44.82 30.92
CA LEU A 14 30.04 43.44 31.11
C LEU A 14 28.95 43.07 30.09
N CYS A 15 27.99 43.97 29.83
CA CYS A 15 26.98 43.78 28.78
C CYS A 15 27.60 43.68 27.38
N TYR A 16 28.63 44.50 27.08
CA TYR A 16 29.32 44.43 25.78
C TYR A 16 30.08 43.11 25.60
N ILE A 17 30.70 42.59 26.66
CA ILE A 17 31.38 41.29 26.65
C ILE A 17 30.36 40.15 26.46
N ILE A 18 29.21 40.21 27.13
CA ILE A 18 28.14 39.19 26.97
C ILE A 18 27.56 39.22 25.55
N ILE A 19 27.32 40.40 24.97
CA ILE A 19 26.83 40.53 23.59
C ILE A 19 27.87 40.01 22.60
N LEU A 20 29.16 40.35 22.78
CA LEU A 20 30.24 39.82 21.95
C LEU A 20 30.39 38.30 22.09
N PHE A 21 30.17 37.74 23.29
CA PHE A 21 30.24 36.29 23.53
C PHE A 21 29.05 35.55 22.89
N ILE A 22 27.83 36.12 22.95
CA ILE A 22 26.65 35.59 22.27
C ILE A 22 26.79 35.72 20.75
N PHE A 23 27.38 36.82 20.26
CA PHE A 23 27.69 36.98 18.84
C PHE A 23 28.77 35.99 18.38
N PHE A 24 29.81 35.76 19.19
CA PHE A 24 30.81 34.72 18.91
C PHE A 24 30.21 33.32 18.94
N LEU A 25 29.33 32.99 19.90
CA LEU A 25 28.64 31.70 19.98
C LEU A 25 27.66 31.47 18.82
N SER A 26 26.99 32.52 18.34
CA SER A 26 26.08 32.44 17.19
C SER A 26 26.85 32.36 15.87
N VAL A 27 27.92 33.14 15.69
CA VAL A 27 28.79 33.06 14.50
C VAL A 27 29.56 31.74 14.47
N SER A 28 30.03 31.23 15.62
CA SER A 28 30.66 29.90 15.68
C SER A 28 29.64 28.77 15.49
N ASN A 29 28.40 28.87 15.97
CA ASN A 29 27.34 27.90 15.63
C ASN A 29 26.93 27.95 14.15
N ILE A 30 26.91 29.14 13.53
CA ILE A 30 26.62 29.30 12.10
C ILE A 30 27.80 28.78 11.26
N ALA A 31 29.04 29.08 11.66
CA ALA A 31 30.24 28.56 11.01
C ALA A 31 30.36 27.04 11.18
N TYR A 32 30.02 26.49 12.35
CA TYR A 32 29.99 25.06 12.65
C TYR A 32 28.85 24.32 11.92
N LYS A 33 27.67 24.94 11.79
CA LYS A 33 26.59 24.42 10.93
C LYS A 33 26.93 24.52 9.43
N SER A 34 27.64 25.56 9.01
CA SER A 34 28.07 25.71 7.61
C SER A 34 29.23 24.76 7.26
N SER A 35 30.14 24.49 8.20
CA SER A 35 31.27 23.58 7.99
C SER A 35 30.88 22.10 8.04
N ILE A 36 29.81 21.75 8.77
CA ILE A 36 29.23 20.39 8.73
C ILE A 36 28.42 20.15 7.44
N SER A 37 28.01 21.20 6.73
CA SER A 37 27.16 21.08 5.53
C SER A 37 27.91 20.86 4.20
N HIS A 38 29.24 20.83 4.18
CA HIS A 38 30.02 20.73 2.93
C HIS A 38 31.11 19.65 2.87
N SER A 39 31.14 18.70 3.81
CA SER A 39 32.16 17.63 3.77
C SER A 39 31.66 16.22 4.11
N ILE A 40 30.39 15.89 3.84
CA ILE A 40 30.06 14.48 3.60
C ILE A 40 30.58 14.16 2.21
N GLN A 41 31.80 13.61 2.18
CA GLN A 41 32.56 13.26 0.99
C GLN A 41 31.68 12.56 -0.06
N SER A 42 31.63 13.14 -1.26
CA SER A 42 31.07 12.52 -2.48
C SER A 42 31.70 11.17 -2.84
N ASN A 43 32.79 10.76 -2.16
CA ASN A 43 33.55 9.55 -2.45
C ASN A 43 32.96 8.26 -1.84
N ASN A 44 31.95 8.33 -0.97
CA ASN A 44 31.35 7.12 -0.34
C ASN A 44 29.99 6.70 -0.93
N CYS A 45 29.33 7.52 -1.75
CA CYS A 45 28.01 7.15 -2.30
C CYS A 45 28.06 5.92 -3.23
N SER A 46 29.23 5.58 -3.78
CA SER A 46 29.42 4.34 -4.55
C SER A 46 29.36 3.07 -3.71
N LEU A 47 29.60 3.16 -2.39
CA LEU A 47 29.55 2.04 -1.45
C LEU A 47 28.13 1.81 -0.91
N PHE A 48 27.29 2.85 -0.93
CA PHE A 48 25.90 2.76 -0.50
C PHE A 48 25.03 2.36 -1.69
N CYS A 49 24.88 1.05 -1.85
CA CYS A 49 23.95 0.43 -2.77
C CYS A 49 22.69 -0.01 -2.01
N PRO A 50 21.63 0.82 -1.92
CA PRO A 50 20.49 0.56 -1.04
C PRO A 50 19.50 -0.52 -1.55
N TYR A 51 19.97 -1.51 -2.33
CA TYR A 51 19.10 -2.56 -2.88
C TYR A 51 19.55 -3.98 -2.52
N SER A 52 18.70 -4.67 -1.77
CA SER A 52 18.69 -6.12 -1.53
C SER A 52 17.58 -6.84 -2.31
N SER A 53 17.34 -6.48 -3.58
CA SER A 53 16.49 -7.33 -4.43
C SER A 53 16.97 -7.35 -5.88
N THR A 54 17.65 -8.44 -6.24
CA THR A 54 17.79 -8.87 -7.63
C THR A 54 16.52 -9.59 -8.06
N LEU A 55 15.76 -8.95 -8.96
CA LEU A 55 14.66 -9.61 -9.68
C LEU A 55 15.27 -10.53 -10.74
N SER A 56 15.26 -11.84 -10.46
CA SER A 56 15.57 -12.88 -11.44
C SER A 56 14.26 -13.34 -12.10
N ASN A 57 14.35 -13.79 -13.35
CA ASN A 57 13.22 -14.00 -14.26
C ASN A 57 12.16 -15.04 -13.82
N ASP A 58 12.20 -15.58 -12.60
CA ASP A 58 11.08 -16.30 -11.95
C ASP A 58 11.15 -16.33 -10.40
N THR A 59 12.00 -15.52 -9.76
CA THR A 59 12.12 -15.46 -8.29
C THR A 59 12.67 -14.10 -7.83
N LEU A 60 12.08 -13.56 -6.76
CA LEU A 60 12.66 -12.44 -6.02
C LEU A 60 13.63 -13.02 -5.00
N GLN A 61 14.92 -13.04 -5.34
CA GLN A 61 15.94 -13.55 -4.43
C GLN A 61 16.34 -12.43 -3.48
N PHE A 62 15.79 -12.47 -2.27
CA PHE A 62 16.39 -11.80 -1.12
C PHE A 62 17.64 -12.59 -0.73
N ASP A 63 18.60 -11.95 -0.07
CA ASP A 63 19.71 -12.65 0.61
C ASP A 63 19.16 -13.37 1.85
N SER A 64 18.21 -14.28 1.63
CA SER A 64 17.61 -15.15 2.62
C SER A 64 17.83 -16.58 2.15
N SER A 65 18.14 -17.46 3.09
CA SER A 65 18.33 -18.89 2.88
C SER A 65 17.06 -19.64 2.40
N HIS A 66 15.98 -18.93 2.04
CA HIS A 66 14.65 -19.46 1.79
C HIS A 66 14.04 -18.89 0.51
N PHE A 67 13.45 -19.76 -0.32
CA PHE A 67 12.66 -19.34 -1.48
C PHE A 67 11.33 -18.73 -1.02
N ILE A 68 11.12 -17.44 -1.29
CA ILE A 68 9.86 -16.76 -1.01
C ILE A 68 9.02 -16.74 -2.27
N ARG A 69 7.85 -17.39 -2.23
CA ARG A 69 6.89 -17.37 -3.35
C ARG A 69 6.29 -15.97 -3.44
N HIS A 70 6.62 -15.25 -4.50
CA HIS A 70 6.15 -13.89 -4.72
C HIS A 70 5.08 -13.89 -5.81
N PHE A 71 3.94 -13.24 -5.54
CA PHE A 71 2.90 -13.03 -6.53
C PHE A 71 2.90 -11.58 -7.03
N PRO A 72 3.64 -11.29 -8.11
CA PRO A 72 3.88 -9.92 -8.57
C PRO A 72 2.63 -9.23 -9.14
N ASP A 73 1.60 -10.00 -9.49
CA ASP A 73 0.41 -9.48 -10.16
C ASP A 73 -0.59 -8.84 -9.21
N PHE A 74 -0.66 -9.33 -7.97
CA PHE A 74 -1.60 -8.83 -6.99
C PHE A 74 -1.14 -7.50 -6.42
N VAL A 75 -2.09 -6.60 -6.23
CA VAL A 75 -1.89 -5.45 -5.36
C VAL A 75 -1.66 -5.95 -3.93
N CYS A 76 -0.50 -5.60 -3.36
CA CYS A 76 -0.16 -5.85 -1.97
C CYS A 76 1.03 -4.98 -1.52
N PRO A 77 1.26 -4.75 -0.22
CA PRO A 77 2.27 -3.80 0.27
C PRO A 77 3.72 -4.13 -0.16
N GLN A 78 4.12 -5.40 -0.15
CA GLN A 78 5.48 -5.84 -0.53
C GLN A 78 5.74 -5.51 -2.00
N ASN A 79 4.72 -5.59 -2.86
CA ASN A 79 4.82 -5.23 -4.26
C ASN A 79 5.12 -3.74 -4.46
N PHE A 80 4.58 -2.86 -3.61
CA PHE A 80 4.94 -1.44 -3.60
C PHE A 80 6.35 -1.18 -3.07
N ARG A 81 6.75 -1.88 -2.00
CA ARG A 81 8.11 -1.84 -1.46
C ARG A 81 9.16 -2.21 -2.51
N ASN A 82 8.91 -3.27 -3.28
CA ASN A 82 9.85 -3.78 -4.30
C ASN A 82 10.08 -2.79 -5.47
N LEU A 83 9.32 -1.69 -5.55
CA LEU A 83 9.54 -0.59 -6.49
C LEU A 83 10.58 0.43 -6.02
N ALA A 84 10.82 0.52 -4.72
CA ALA A 84 11.51 1.64 -4.10
C ALA A 84 13.02 1.60 -4.31
N ASP A 85 13.65 2.75 -4.53
CA ASP A 85 15.10 2.99 -4.51
C ASP A 85 15.72 2.83 -3.11
N TRP A 86 14.90 2.96 -2.07
CA TRP A 86 15.30 2.70 -0.70
C TRP A 86 14.08 2.36 0.16
N ILE A 87 14.28 1.51 1.17
CA ILE A 87 13.24 1.03 2.08
C ILE A 87 13.63 1.40 3.51
N TYR A 88 12.70 2.00 4.26
CA TYR A 88 12.89 2.41 5.65
C TYR A 88 11.87 1.75 6.58
N GLY A 89 12.36 1.15 7.66
CA GLY A 89 11.54 0.61 8.75
C GLY A 89 10.74 -0.65 8.40
N TRP A 90 11.12 -1.41 7.35
CA TRP A 90 10.45 -2.68 7.03
C TRP A 90 10.70 -3.71 8.14
N PRO A 91 9.67 -4.45 8.59
CA PRO A 91 9.84 -5.47 9.61
C PRO A 91 10.44 -6.76 9.01
N ASP A 92 11.14 -7.57 9.80
CA ASP A 92 11.47 -8.95 9.43
C ASP A 92 10.20 -9.73 9.69
N GLN A 93 9.47 -9.90 8.60
CA GLN A 93 8.25 -10.66 8.55
C GLN A 93 8.38 -11.62 7.38
N PHE A 94 7.79 -12.80 7.52
CA PHE A 94 7.79 -13.83 6.47
C PHE A 94 9.20 -14.29 6.06
N ASN A 95 10.16 -14.23 6.98
CA ASN A 95 11.58 -14.57 6.74
C ASN A 95 12.21 -13.79 5.57
N GLU A 96 11.64 -12.63 5.23
CA GLU A 96 12.26 -11.64 4.36
C GLU A 96 13.37 -10.94 5.17
N HIS A 97 14.53 -11.57 5.27
CA HIS A 97 15.72 -10.90 5.77
C HIS A 97 16.15 -9.85 4.75
N LEU A 98 15.61 -8.64 4.91
CA LEU A 98 16.22 -7.43 4.40
C LEU A 98 17.28 -7.02 5.41
N GLU A 99 18.53 -6.76 4.96
CA GLU A 99 19.50 -6.08 5.81
C GLU A 99 18.86 -4.79 6.34
N ARG A 100 18.41 -4.84 7.60
CA ARG A 100 17.52 -3.84 8.21
C ARG A 100 18.26 -2.57 8.63
N THR A 101 19.50 -2.41 8.25
CA THR A 101 20.37 -1.39 8.82
C THR A 101 20.28 -0.12 7.99
N THR A 102 19.17 0.59 8.22
CA THR A 102 19.04 2.04 8.03
C THR A 102 19.68 2.82 9.18
N ASP A 103 20.53 2.19 10.00
CA ASP A 103 21.42 2.85 10.95
C ASP A 103 22.38 3.84 10.24
N GLN A 104 22.62 3.62 8.95
CA GLN A 104 23.28 4.54 8.03
C GLN A 104 22.30 5.38 7.20
N GLY A 105 21.02 5.49 7.59
CA GLY A 105 20.03 6.25 6.84
C GLY A 105 20.43 7.71 6.62
N THR A 106 21.16 8.30 7.57
CA THR A 106 21.76 9.65 7.44
C THR A 106 22.94 9.70 6.45
N GLN A 107 23.61 8.58 6.19
CA GLN A 107 24.68 8.45 5.19
C GLN A 107 24.13 8.12 3.79
N ILE A 108 23.03 7.36 3.72
CA ILE A 108 22.35 6.99 2.46
C ILE A 108 21.54 8.18 1.92
N ALA A 109 20.81 8.90 2.77
CA ALA A 109 19.89 9.96 2.36
C ALA A 109 20.55 11.05 1.47
N PRO A 110 21.78 11.52 1.74
CA PRO A 110 22.49 12.45 0.85
C PRO A 110 22.83 11.86 -0.53
N CYS A 111 23.00 10.55 -0.62
CA CYS A 111 23.40 9.85 -1.85
C CYS A 111 22.24 9.50 -2.78
N LEU A 112 20.99 9.60 -2.32
CA LEU A 112 19.82 9.25 -3.14
C LEU A 112 19.64 10.24 -4.30
N PRO A 113 19.64 9.77 -5.56
CA PRO A 113 19.47 10.66 -6.72
C PRO A 113 18.10 11.32 -6.75
N SER A 114 17.99 12.46 -7.43
CA SER A 114 16.69 13.10 -7.64
C SER A 114 15.71 12.19 -8.36
N GLY A 115 14.46 12.19 -7.88
CA GLY A 115 13.38 11.33 -8.36
C GLY A 115 13.44 9.89 -7.85
N SER A 116 14.29 9.57 -6.88
CA SER A 116 14.28 8.27 -6.20
C SER A 116 12.93 8.00 -5.54
N ILE A 117 12.52 6.73 -5.51
CA ILE A 117 11.35 6.25 -4.79
C ILE A 117 11.82 5.79 -3.41
N ILE A 118 11.22 6.31 -2.34
CA ILE A 118 11.52 5.87 -0.98
C ILE A 118 10.26 5.20 -0.43
N TYR A 119 10.37 3.94 -0.02
CA TYR A 119 9.31 3.26 0.73
C TYR A 119 9.56 3.41 2.22
N VAL A 120 8.56 3.87 2.95
CA VAL A 120 8.61 3.96 4.41
C VAL A 120 7.45 3.16 4.98
N ARG A 121 7.73 2.18 5.84
CA ARG A 121 6.66 1.51 6.58
C ARG A 121 5.89 2.56 7.37
N ILE A 122 4.56 2.52 7.32
CA ILE A 122 3.74 3.59 7.91
C ILE A 122 3.96 3.76 9.43
N TRP A 123 4.46 2.76 10.14
CA TRP A 123 4.78 2.86 11.57
C TRP A 123 6.11 3.57 11.86
N ALA A 124 6.97 3.75 10.85
CA ALA A 124 8.30 4.36 10.96
C ALA A 124 8.34 5.78 10.35
N ILE A 125 7.18 6.32 9.98
CA ILE A 125 7.07 7.55 9.20
C ILE A 125 7.43 8.80 10.02
N ASP A 126 7.04 8.88 11.29
CA ASP A 126 7.38 10.01 12.17
C ASP A 126 8.90 10.05 12.36
N GLU A 127 9.48 8.89 12.71
CA GLU A 127 10.92 8.73 12.85
C GLU A 127 11.67 9.05 11.56
N PHE A 128 11.13 8.68 10.40
CA PHE A 128 11.70 9.02 9.11
C PHE A 128 11.74 10.55 8.90
N PHE A 129 10.66 11.26 9.21
CA PHE A 129 10.63 12.72 9.08
C PHE A 129 11.54 13.41 10.10
N ASP A 130 11.67 12.87 11.31
CA ASP A 130 12.52 13.44 12.35
C ASP A 130 14.02 13.19 12.09
N LYS A 131 14.38 11.95 11.74
CA LYS A 131 15.77 11.49 11.71
C LYS A 131 16.39 11.45 10.32
N ILE A 132 15.60 11.28 9.26
CA ILE A 132 16.10 11.00 7.90
C ILE A 132 15.82 12.15 6.93
N TYR A 133 14.58 12.65 6.91
CA TYR A 133 14.16 13.71 5.99
C TYR A 133 15.06 14.96 5.98
N PRO A 134 15.64 15.41 7.12
CA PRO A 134 16.57 16.54 7.13
C PRO A 134 17.81 16.32 6.26
N TYR A 135 18.30 15.07 6.16
CA TYR A 135 19.52 14.70 5.44
C TYR A 135 19.32 14.45 3.94
N LEU A 136 18.07 14.26 3.49
CA LEU A 136 17.75 14.10 2.06
C LEU A 136 18.12 15.39 1.31
N GLN A 137 18.95 15.30 0.28
CA GLN A 137 19.33 16.49 -0.51
C GLN A 137 18.44 16.68 -1.74
N ASN A 138 18.00 15.57 -2.32
CA ASN A 138 17.27 15.57 -3.57
C ASN A 138 15.77 15.33 -3.38
N LYS A 139 14.97 15.86 -4.32
CA LYS A 139 13.53 15.59 -4.35
C LYS A 139 13.25 14.12 -4.66
N PHE A 140 12.23 13.53 -4.03
CA PHE A 140 11.94 12.09 -4.10
C PHE A 140 10.43 11.80 -4.16
N VAL A 141 10.06 10.59 -4.60
CA VAL A 141 8.70 10.05 -4.51
C VAL A 141 8.59 9.25 -3.22
N LEU A 142 7.59 9.52 -2.39
CA LEU A 142 7.35 8.79 -1.14
C LEU A 142 6.26 7.75 -1.35
N VAL A 143 6.49 6.54 -0.85
CA VAL A 143 5.50 5.47 -0.80
C VAL A 143 5.39 4.99 0.64
N THR A 144 4.18 4.91 1.19
CA THR A 144 3.96 4.41 2.54
C THR A 144 2.88 3.36 2.58
N GLY A 145 3.13 2.29 3.33
CA GLY A 145 2.19 1.19 3.51
C GLY A 145 2.64 0.24 4.61
N GLU A 146 2.14 -1.00 4.56
CA GLU A 146 2.47 -2.05 5.53
C GLU A 146 2.08 -1.67 6.97
N GLY A 147 0.79 -1.38 7.14
CA GLY A 147 0.17 -1.02 8.40
C GLY A 147 -1.22 -0.40 8.25
N ASP A 148 -1.85 -0.17 9.39
CA ASP A 148 -3.25 0.25 9.48
C ASP A 148 -3.43 1.76 9.68
N LEU A 149 -2.34 2.51 9.87
CA LEU A 149 -2.36 3.96 10.03
C LEU A 149 -2.71 4.65 8.70
N SER A 150 -3.35 5.82 8.83
CA SER A 150 -3.66 6.68 7.68
C SER A 150 -2.39 7.23 7.05
N SER A 151 -2.39 7.31 5.71
CA SER A 151 -1.42 8.10 4.94
C SER A 151 -2.14 9.00 3.95
N PRO A 152 -1.74 10.27 3.74
CA PRO A 152 -0.56 10.90 4.29
C PRO A 152 -0.76 11.23 5.77
N ILE A 153 0.35 11.28 6.48
CA ILE A 153 0.47 12.09 7.69
C ILE A 153 1.37 13.28 7.37
N HIS A 154 1.62 14.21 8.29
CA HIS A 154 2.51 15.36 8.04
C HIS A 154 2.17 16.18 6.78
N MET A 155 0.91 16.60 6.65
CA MET A 155 0.45 17.43 5.53
C MET A 155 1.24 18.74 5.43
N GLU A 156 1.67 19.28 6.56
CA GLU A 156 2.53 20.45 6.66
C GLU A 156 3.88 20.27 5.96
N ILE A 157 4.43 19.05 5.95
CA ILE A 157 5.67 18.73 5.22
C ILE A 157 5.36 18.51 3.73
N LEU A 158 4.25 17.86 3.40
CA LEU A 158 3.88 17.59 2.00
C LEU A 158 3.58 18.87 1.21
N GLU A 159 2.83 19.79 1.82
CA GLU A 159 2.37 21.03 1.19
C GLU A 159 3.36 22.20 1.34
N ASN A 160 4.44 22.03 2.11
CA ASN A 160 5.47 23.06 2.20
C ASN A 160 6.04 23.40 0.80
N PRO A 161 6.21 24.70 0.46
CA PRO A 161 6.83 25.11 -0.81
C PRO A 161 8.23 24.49 -1.04
N ASP A 162 9.00 24.32 0.04
CA ASP A 162 10.34 23.74 0.03
C ASP A 162 10.34 22.21 0.21
N SER A 163 9.17 21.58 0.19
CA SER A 163 9.06 20.14 0.34
C SER A 163 9.90 19.39 -0.70
N LYS A 164 10.70 18.45 -0.21
CA LYS A 164 11.48 17.52 -1.03
C LYS A 164 10.60 16.41 -1.65
N ILE A 165 9.32 16.32 -1.27
CA ILE A 165 8.41 15.30 -1.78
C ILE A 165 7.84 15.73 -3.13
N ILE A 166 8.15 14.96 -4.17
CA ILE A 166 7.60 15.10 -5.54
C ILE A 166 6.14 14.69 -5.55
N HIS A 167 5.86 13.52 -4.98
CA HIS A 167 4.53 12.92 -4.86
C HIS A 167 4.55 11.87 -3.75
N TRP A 168 3.47 11.74 -3.00
CA TRP A 168 3.30 10.75 -1.94
C TRP A 168 2.15 9.80 -2.29
N PHE A 169 2.46 8.51 -2.38
CA PHE A 169 1.51 7.41 -2.49
C PHE A 169 1.32 6.74 -1.13
N GLY A 170 0.09 6.71 -0.60
CA GLY A 170 -0.18 6.20 0.75
C GLY A 170 -1.38 5.27 0.85
N GLN A 171 -1.30 4.26 1.72
CA GLN A 171 -2.40 3.37 2.07
C GLN A 171 -3.29 3.95 3.19
N ASN A 172 -4.51 3.43 3.34
CA ASN A 172 -5.41 3.71 4.48
C ASN A 172 -5.79 5.19 4.71
N GLY A 173 -5.64 6.04 3.70
CA GLY A 173 -5.71 7.48 3.91
C GLY A 173 -7.10 8.01 4.23
N GLN A 174 -7.23 8.62 5.41
CA GLN A 174 -8.45 9.27 5.90
C GLN A 174 -8.57 10.74 5.43
N TYR A 175 -7.75 11.12 4.47
CA TYR A 175 -7.66 12.47 3.92
C TYR A 175 -8.40 12.59 2.58
N ASP A 176 -9.07 13.73 2.37
CA ASP A 176 -9.69 14.06 1.10
C ASP A 176 -8.63 14.43 0.05
N VAL A 177 -8.51 13.61 -1.00
CA VAL A 177 -7.53 13.79 -2.08
C VAL A 177 -7.69 15.11 -2.84
N SER A 178 -8.87 15.76 -2.78
CA SER A 178 -9.09 17.05 -3.43
C SER A 178 -8.16 18.15 -2.88
N ARG A 179 -7.67 17.97 -1.65
CA ARG A 179 -6.90 18.96 -0.92
C ARG A 179 -5.39 18.97 -1.25
N SER A 180 -4.88 17.96 -1.96
CA SER A 180 -3.47 17.91 -2.38
C SER A 180 -3.30 17.35 -3.80
N LYS A 181 -2.56 18.08 -4.64
CA LYS A 181 -2.13 17.59 -5.96
C LYS A 181 -0.90 16.66 -5.89
N LYS A 182 -0.27 16.58 -4.70
CA LYS A 182 0.95 15.79 -4.44
C LYS A 182 0.66 14.47 -3.74
N PHE A 183 -0.60 14.15 -3.42
CA PHE A 183 -0.96 12.90 -2.76
C PHE A 183 -1.82 11.99 -3.65
N THR A 184 -1.68 10.68 -3.50
CA THR A 184 -2.56 9.68 -4.13
C THR A 184 -2.75 8.48 -3.21
N HIS A 185 -3.99 8.12 -2.93
CA HIS A 185 -4.30 6.85 -2.25
C HIS A 185 -3.80 5.70 -3.12
N ILE A 186 -3.12 4.76 -2.49
CA ILE A 186 -2.86 3.43 -3.05
C ILE A 186 -3.58 2.39 -2.20
N PRO A 187 -4.05 1.31 -2.84
CA PRO A 187 -4.77 0.24 -2.15
C PRO A 187 -3.91 -0.53 -1.16
N ILE A 188 -4.52 -1.01 -0.07
CA ILE A 188 -3.88 -1.99 0.83
C ILE A 188 -3.67 -3.33 0.12
N GLY A 189 -4.60 -3.69 -0.79
CA GLY A 189 -4.52 -4.93 -1.54
C GLY A 189 -4.80 -6.16 -0.69
N ILE A 190 -4.17 -7.29 -1.02
CA ILE A 190 -4.19 -8.53 -0.23
C ILE A 190 -2.82 -8.74 0.43
N ASN A 191 -2.70 -9.75 1.29
CA ASN A 191 -1.37 -10.26 1.63
C ASN A 191 -0.73 -10.90 0.38
N CYS A 192 0.53 -10.58 0.09
CA CYS A 192 1.29 -11.15 -1.03
C CYS A 192 1.65 -12.64 -0.88
N PHE A 193 1.28 -13.31 0.20
CA PHE A 193 1.63 -14.71 0.47
C PHE A 193 0.37 -15.58 0.43
N GLU A 194 -0.24 -15.84 1.59
CA GLU A 194 -1.29 -16.85 1.74
C GLU A 194 -2.56 -16.50 0.98
N MET A 195 -2.97 -15.22 1.01
CA MET A 195 -4.16 -14.76 0.29
C MET A 195 -3.96 -14.84 -1.22
N ALA A 196 -2.79 -14.41 -1.70
CA ALA A 196 -2.44 -14.46 -3.12
C ALA A 196 -2.38 -15.91 -3.64
N ASP A 197 -1.71 -16.79 -2.90
CA ASP A 197 -1.62 -18.23 -3.21
C ASP A 197 -3.00 -18.90 -3.22
N ALA A 198 -3.84 -18.58 -2.24
CA ALA A 198 -5.19 -19.14 -2.16
C ALA A 198 -6.09 -18.65 -3.29
N ILE A 199 -6.04 -17.35 -3.65
CA ILE A 199 -6.78 -16.82 -4.80
C ILE A 199 -6.30 -17.47 -6.09
N GLN A 200 -4.99 -17.64 -6.28
CA GLN A 200 -4.47 -18.31 -7.46
C GLN A 200 -4.95 -19.77 -7.53
N SER A 201 -4.91 -20.49 -6.40
CA SER A 201 -5.33 -21.89 -6.29
C SER A 201 -6.78 -22.10 -6.69
N VAL A 202 -7.68 -21.19 -6.29
CA VAL A 202 -9.11 -21.19 -6.68
C VAL A 202 -9.27 -21.18 -8.21
N TYR A 203 -8.44 -20.42 -8.94
CA TYR A 203 -8.55 -20.33 -10.40
C TYR A 203 -7.79 -21.44 -11.15
N VAL A 204 -6.70 -21.95 -10.58
CA VAL A 204 -5.94 -23.07 -11.15
C VAL A 204 -6.75 -24.37 -11.08
N GLN A 205 -7.43 -24.63 -9.96
CA GLN A 205 -8.26 -25.82 -9.78
C GLN A 205 -9.47 -25.88 -10.75
N GLN A 206 -9.88 -24.73 -11.31
CA GLN A 206 -11.03 -24.63 -12.21
C GLN A 206 -10.70 -24.80 -13.70
N ARG A 207 -9.42 -24.86 -14.09
CA ARG A 207 -9.00 -24.96 -15.51
C ARG A 207 -7.91 -26.02 -15.70
N ASN A 208 -8.19 -27.04 -16.51
CA ASN A 208 -7.20 -28.01 -17.02
C ASN A 208 -6.17 -27.32 -17.95
N HIS A 209 -5.24 -26.56 -17.37
CA HIS A 209 -4.11 -25.86 -18.01
C HIS A 209 -4.46 -24.60 -18.81
N THR A 210 -4.33 -23.45 -18.13
CA THR A 210 -3.51 -22.28 -18.48
C THR A 210 -3.94 -21.16 -17.53
N LEU A 211 -3.01 -20.68 -16.70
CA LEU A 211 -3.25 -19.50 -15.85
C LEU A 211 -3.76 -18.36 -16.75
N PRO A 212 -4.90 -17.72 -16.44
CA PRO A 212 -5.39 -16.60 -17.23
C PRO A 212 -4.30 -15.55 -17.43
N SER A 213 -4.31 -14.81 -18.56
CA SER A 213 -3.35 -13.73 -18.87
C SER A 213 -3.32 -12.56 -17.86
N ILE A 214 -4.12 -12.67 -16.81
CA ILE A 214 -4.13 -11.86 -15.60
C ILE A 214 -2.73 -11.71 -14.99
N PHE A 215 -1.89 -12.75 -15.14
CA PHE A 215 -0.63 -12.91 -14.39
C PHE A 215 0.67 -12.63 -15.18
N ASN A 216 0.60 -11.89 -16.29
CA ASN A 216 1.79 -11.65 -17.12
C ASN A 216 2.45 -10.29 -16.79
N GLU A 217 3.70 -10.33 -16.32
CA GLU A 217 4.42 -9.22 -15.70
C GLU A 217 4.93 -8.12 -16.66
N LEU A 218 5.16 -8.44 -17.93
CA LEU A 218 6.13 -7.66 -18.72
C LEU A 218 5.62 -6.84 -19.91
N ASP A 219 4.39 -7.03 -20.41
CA ASP A 219 3.87 -6.24 -21.54
C ASP A 219 2.38 -5.89 -21.37
N GLU A 220 2.06 -4.59 -21.27
CA GLU A 220 1.32 -3.81 -22.30
C GLU A 220 -0.16 -3.65 -21.90
N PRO A 221 -0.92 -2.69 -22.48
CA PRO A 221 -2.26 -2.29 -22.02
C PRO A 221 -3.33 -3.33 -22.38
N ALA A 222 -3.02 -4.61 -22.21
CA ALA A 222 -4.02 -5.66 -22.20
C ALA A 222 -5.01 -5.32 -21.08
N LYS A 223 -6.26 -5.09 -21.47
CA LYS A 223 -7.38 -4.94 -20.53
C LYS A 223 -7.38 -6.18 -19.66
N TYR A 224 -7.30 -6.00 -18.34
CA TYR A 224 -7.52 -7.11 -17.45
C TYR A 224 -8.97 -7.58 -17.64
N ILE A 225 -9.13 -8.86 -17.93
CA ILE A 225 -10.44 -9.50 -18.04
C ILE A 225 -10.56 -10.40 -16.82
N GLN A 226 -11.46 -10.07 -15.90
CA GLN A 226 -11.80 -11.01 -14.83
C GLN A 226 -12.35 -12.30 -15.44
N PRO A 227 -12.01 -13.46 -14.89
CA PRO A 227 -12.78 -14.67 -15.13
C PRO A 227 -14.18 -14.39 -14.57
N GLN A 228 -15.12 -14.09 -15.46
CA GLN A 228 -16.52 -13.80 -15.11
C GLN A 228 -17.18 -15.11 -14.71
N ASP A 229 -17.56 -15.25 -13.44
CA ASP A 229 -18.14 -16.51 -12.98
C ASP A 229 -19.26 -16.30 -11.97
N VAL A 230 -19.10 -15.49 -10.93
CA VAL A 230 -20.03 -15.50 -9.77
C VAL A 230 -21.18 -14.52 -9.95
N SER A 231 -20.84 -13.25 -10.20
CA SER A 231 -21.83 -12.18 -10.36
C SER A 231 -22.72 -12.36 -11.61
N HIS A 232 -22.20 -13.03 -12.64
CA HIS A 232 -22.95 -13.46 -13.80
C HIS A 232 -23.88 -14.64 -13.48
N ARG A 233 -23.37 -15.70 -12.81
CA ARG A 233 -24.19 -16.83 -12.35
C ARG A 233 -25.37 -16.38 -11.51
N ALA A 234 -25.18 -15.35 -10.69
CA ALA A 234 -26.20 -14.84 -9.79
C ALA A 234 -27.52 -14.44 -10.45
N LEU A 235 -27.48 -13.87 -11.66
CA LEU A 235 -28.69 -13.53 -12.41
C LEU A 235 -29.26 -14.74 -13.19
N SER A 236 -28.39 -15.64 -13.67
CA SER A 236 -28.81 -16.74 -14.54
C SER A 236 -29.29 -17.99 -13.80
N THR A 237 -28.85 -18.23 -12.56
CA THR A 237 -29.13 -19.47 -11.82
C THR A 237 -30.16 -19.33 -10.70
N GLY A 238 -30.70 -18.13 -10.47
CA GLY A 238 -31.70 -17.88 -9.42
C GLY A 238 -31.14 -18.11 -8.01
N ILE A 239 -30.34 -17.15 -7.52
CA ILE A 239 -29.80 -17.22 -6.16
C ILE A 239 -30.92 -17.13 -5.12
N LYS A 240 -30.86 -18.03 -4.14
CA LYS A 240 -31.77 -18.00 -2.99
C LYS A 240 -31.57 -16.70 -2.23
N THR A 241 -32.66 -16.09 -1.77
CA THR A 241 -32.61 -14.87 -0.97
C THR A 241 -31.58 -14.98 0.16
N GLU A 242 -31.53 -16.11 0.88
CA GLU A 242 -30.61 -16.36 2.00
C GLU A 242 -29.11 -16.38 1.67
N ASP A 243 -28.76 -16.43 0.38
CA ASP A 243 -27.39 -16.47 -0.11
C ASP A 243 -26.98 -15.17 -0.84
N LEU A 244 -27.76 -14.08 -0.69
CA LEU A 244 -27.42 -12.79 -1.32
C LEU A 244 -26.21 -12.10 -0.69
N LEU A 245 -26.16 -12.03 0.65
CA LEU A 245 -25.12 -11.28 1.37
C LEU A 245 -24.36 -12.16 2.35
N LEU A 246 -23.05 -12.30 2.13
CA LEU A 246 -22.14 -12.96 3.06
C LEU A 246 -21.55 -11.98 4.08
N ILE A 247 -21.62 -12.37 5.36
CA ILE A 247 -20.87 -11.78 6.47
C ILE A 247 -19.88 -12.83 6.98
N ASN A 248 -18.59 -12.60 6.71
CA ASN A 248 -17.50 -13.47 7.15
C ASN A 248 -16.30 -12.63 7.65
N PHE A 249 -16.42 -12.12 8.87
CA PHE A 249 -15.38 -11.32 9.50
C PHE A 249 -15.28 -11.54 11.00
N ASP A 250 -14.10 -11.27 11.54
CA ASP A 250 -13.90 -11.17 12.98
C ASP A 250 -14.52 -9.85 13.49
N LYS A 251 -15.24 -9.96 14.62
CA LYS A 251 -16.08 -8.92 15.21
C LYS A 251 -15.29 -7.85 15.97
N GLY A 252 -14.05 -8.14 16.36
CA GLY A 252 -13.19 -7.29 17.18
C GLY A 252 -12.12 -6.53 16.38
N THR A 253 -11.83 -6.95 15.14
CA THR A 253 -10.71 -6.38 14.35
C THR A 253 -10.79 -4.88 14.09
N ASP A 254 -11.96 -4.23 14.13
CA ASP A 254 -12.03 -2.81 13.79
C ASP A 254 -11.71 -1.85 14.96
N GLY A 255 -11.59 -2.39 16.18
CA GLY A 255 -11.30 -1.63 17.41
C GLY A 255 -12.39 -0.65 17.86
N SER A 256 -13.34 -0.25 16.99
CA SER A 256 -14.42 0.68 17.35
C SER A 256 -15.74 0.02 17.73
N GLY A 257 -15.86 -1.29 17.51
CA GLY A 257 -17.09 -2.03 17.76
C GLY A 257 -18.10 -1.94 16.60
N LEU A 258 -17.74 -1.35 15.45
CA LEU A 258 -18.61 -1.33 14.27
C LEU A 258 -18.93 -2.75 13.80
N ARG A 259 -17.93 -3.62 13.68
CA ARG A 259 -18.15 -5.02 13.25
C ARG A 259 -18.97 -5.79 14.26
N LEU A 260 -18.72 -5.58 15.55
CA LEU A 260 -19.52 -6.18 16.62
C LEU A 260 -20.98 -5.71 16.56
N HIS A 261 -21.22 -4.43 16.33
CA HIS A 261 -22.56 -3.87 16.18
C HIS A 261 -23.28 -4.48 14.97
N ILE A 262 -22.66 -4.46 13.79
CA ILE A 262 -23.21 -5.08 12.57
C ILE A 262 -23.53 -6.55 12.82
N TRP A 263 -22.62 -7.30 13.47
CA TRP A 263 -22.86 -8.70 13.79
C TRP A 263 -24.08 -8.89 14.70
N LYS A 264 -24.23 -8.07 15.74
CA LYS A 264 -25.40 -8.12 16.64
C LYS A 264 -26.70 -7.84 15.89
N GLN A 265 -26.67 -6.88 14.97
CA GLN A 265 -27.85 -6.47 14.21
C GLN A 265 -28.24 -7.47 13.12
N LEU A 266 -27.28 -7.97 12.34
CA LEU A 266 -27.55 -8.75 11.13
C LEU A 266 -27.42 -10.27 11.32
N CYS A 267 -26.66 -10.74 12.31
CA CYS A 267 -26.31 -12.16 12.45
C CYS A 267 -26.93 -12.89 13.64
N THR A 268 -27.72 -12.21 14.49
CA THR A 268 -28.34 -12.86 15.65
C THR A 268 -29.63 -13.58 15.24
N SER A 269 -29.91 -14.72 15.88
CA SER A 269 -31.11 -15.52 15.60
C SER A 269 -32.41 -14.72 15.71
N LYS A 270 -32.47 -13.78 16.66
CA LYS A 270 -33.60 -12.87 16.86
C LYS A 270 -33.91 -12.00 15.64
N ASN A 271 -32.91 -11.66 14.85
CA ASN A 271 -33.04 -10.77 13.69
C ASN A 271 -33.01 -11.51 12.35
N ARG A 272 -32.94 -12.85 12.34
CA ARG A 272 -32.85 -13.65 11.11
C ARG A 272 -34.07 -13.45 10.19
N HIS A 273 -35.26 -13.26 10.76
CA HIS A 273 -36.46 -12.94 9.98
C HIS A 273 -36.44 -11.54 9.37
N LYS A 274 -35.73 -10.59 9.97
CA LYS A 274 -35.62 -9.21 9.48
C LYS A 274 -34.60 -9.10 8.33
N TYR A 275 -33.58 -9.94 8.36
CA TYR A 275 -32.52 -9.97 7.35
C TYR A 275 -32.37 -11.39 6.78
N PRO A 276 -33.42 -11.95 6.15
CA PRO A 276 -33.41 -13.32 5.67
C PRO A 276 -32.38 -13.52 4.55
N PHE A 277 -31.90 -12.44 3.94
CA PHE A 277 -30.92 -12.42 2.87
C PHE A 277 -29.45 -12.46 3.31
N VAL A 278 -29.21 -12.53 4.62
CA VAL A 278 -27.86 -12.47 5.20
C VAL A 278 -27.43 -13.86 5.66
N LYS A 279 -26.29 -14.31 5.11
CA LYS A 279 -25.56 -15.46 5.61
C LYS A 279 -24.40 -15.01 6.49
N CYS A 280 -24.43 -15.38 7.77
CA CYS A 280 -23.32 -15.14 8.68
C CYS A 280 -22.51 -16.41 8.93
N ILE A 281 -21.21 -16.33 8.66
CA ILE A 281 -20.24 -17.40 8.93
C ILE A 281 -19.17 -16.81 9.83
N GLY A 282 -19.09 -17.31 11.07
CA GLY A 282 -18.05 -16.86 12.01
C GLY A 282 -16.67 -17.18 11.48
N LYS A 283 -15.71 -16.26 11.67
CA LYS A 283 -14.29 -16.62 11.60
C LYS A 283 -13.88 -17.09 13.00
N PRO A 284 -13.59 -18.38 13.23
CA PRO A 284 -12.88 -18.76 14.44
C PRO A 284 -11.52 -18.04 14.46
N GLY A 285 -11.04 -17.67 15.65
CA GLY A 285 -9.72 -17.05 15.78
C GLY A 285 -8.65 -17.95 15.18
N GLY A 286 -7.83 -17.42 14.28
CA GLY A 286 -6.84 -18.19 13.51
C GLY A 286 -7.47 -19.00 12.39
N VAL A 287 -7.72 -18.38 11.24
CA VAL A 287 -7.98 -19.15 10.00
C VAL A 287 -6.67 -19.82 9.63
N GLN A 288 -6.64 -21.16 9.67
CA GLN A 288 -5.51 -21.94 9.16
C GLN A 288 -5.33 -21.66 7.67
N ILE A 289 -4.09 -21.41 7.26
CA ILE A 289 -3.72 -20.95 5.92
C ILE A 289 -4.15 -21.96 4.86
N GLU A 290 -4.10 -23.24 5.19
CA GLU A 290 -4.40 -24.38 4.32
C GLU A 290 -5.89 -24.47 3.94
N GLU A 291 -6.78 -23.86 4.70
CA GLU A 291 -8.23 -23.85 4.45
C GLU A 291 -8.70 -22.62 3.66
N LEU A 292 -7.78 -21.70 3.33
CA LEU A 292 -8.12 -20.44 2.68
C LEU A 292 -8.67 -20.60 1.25
N PRO A 293 -8.14 -21.49 0.38
CA PRO A 293 -8.73 -21.72 -0.94
C PRO A 293 -10.17 -22.26 -0.87
N LYS A 294 -10.43 -23.22 0.03
CA LYS A 294 -11.77 -23.79 0.25
C LYS A 294 -12.73 -22.73 0.78
N LEU A 295 -12.26 -21.87 1.68
CA LEU A 295 -13.02 -20.74 2.19
C LEU A 295 -13.42 -19.79 1.06
N TYR A 296 -12.49 -19.48 0.16
CA TYR A 296 -12.75 -18.63 -1.00
C TYR A 296 -13.74 -19.27 -1.97
N GLU A 297 -13.61 -20.56 -2.30
CA GLU A 297 -14.60 -21.24 -3.14
C GLU A 297 -16.01 -21.24 -2.55
N ARG A 298 -16.13 -21.48 -1.24
CA ARG A 298 -17.42 -21.35 -0.54
C ARG A 298 -17.96 -19.92 -0.64
N ASN A 299 -17.12 -18.92 -0.39
CA ASN A 299 -17.55 -17.52 -0.40
C ASN A 299 -17.95 -17.04 -1.81
N ARG A 300 -17.39 -17.63 -2.87
CA ARG A 300 -17.77 -17.39 -4.27
C ARG A 300 -19.19 -17.87 -4.62
N GLN A 301 -19.92 -18.48 -3.70
CA GLN A 301 -21.34 -18.79 -3.89
C GLN A 301 -22.25 -17.58 -3.63
N TYR A 302 -21.74 -16.54 -2.96
CA TYR A 302 -22.50 -15.36 -2.54
C TYR A 302 -22.18 -14.17 -3.46
N PRO A 303 -23.18 -13.44 -4.00
CA PRO A 303 -22.95 -12.28 -4.85
C PRO A 303 -22.29 -11.11 -4.12
N PHE A 304 -22.69 -10.88 -2.87
CA PHE A 304 -22.20 -9.77 -2.06
C PHE A 304 -21.39 -10.26 -0.87
N TRP A 305 -20.32 -9.52 -0.55
CA TRP A 305 -19.53 -9.74 0.67
C TRP A 305 -19.41 -8.44 1.46
N LEU A 306 -19.92 -8.45 2.70
CA LEU A 306 -19.84 -7.28 3.57
C LEU A 306 -18.40 -7.04 4.03
N SER A 307 -17.87 -5.87 3.67
CA SER A 307 -16.48 -5.47 3.93
C SER A 307 -16.40 -4.14 4.70
N PRO A 308 -16.84 -4.11 5.98
CA PRO A 308 -16.56 -2.98 6.85
C PRO A 308 -15.05 -2.87 7.08
N ARG A 309 -14.62 -1.66 7.40
CA ARG A 309 -13.24 -1.35 7.79
C ARG A 309 -12.64 -2.35 8.77
N GLY A 310 -11.34 -2.59 8.66
CA GLY A 310 -10.56 -3.35 9.63
C GLY A 310 -10.00 -2.43 10.70
N ASN A 311 -8.78 -2.74 11.15
CA ASN A 311 -7.98 -1.82 11.96
C ASN A 311 -7.82 -0.46 11.24
N GLY A 312 -7.50 -0.50 9.94
CA GLY A 312 -7.55 0.64 9.02
C GLY A 312 -8.87 0.76 8.26
N ILE A 313 -9.07 1.88 7.56
CA ILE A 313 -10.29 2.10 6.76
C ILE A 313 -10.29 1.33 5.43
N ASP A 314 -9.11 0.95 4.91
CA ASP A 314 -8.98 -0.03 3.82
C ASP A 314 -8.96 -1.44 4.41
N CYS A 315 -9.54 -2.41 3.72
CA CYS A 315 -9.62 -3.79 4.22
C CYS A 315 -9.21 -4.78 3.14
N HIS A 316 -8.32 -5.72 3.48
CA HIS A 316 -7.93 -6.82 2.58
C HIS A 316 -9.14 -7.54 1.97
N ARG A 317 -10.22 -7.73 2.75
CA ARG A 317 -11.45 -8.37 2.29
C ARG A 317 -12.07 -7.71 1.07
N THR A 318 -11.97 -6.39 0.97
CA THR A 318 -12.49 -5.66 -0.20
C THR A 318 -11.77 -6.12 -1.47
N TRP A 319 -10.45 -6.27 -1.39
CA TRP A 319 -9.61 -6.73 -2.50
C TRP A 319 -9.76 -8.23 -2.74
N GLU A 320 -9.82 -9.07 -1.70
CA GLU A 320 -10.14 -10.50 -1.80
C GLU A 320 -11.46 -10.73 -2.55
N ALA A 321 -12.53 -10.02 -2.16
CA ALA A 321 -13.84 -10.11 -2.81
C ALA A 321 -13.75 -9.75 -4.29
N LEU A 322 -13.10 -8.62 -4.61
CA LEU A 322 -12.89 -8.21 -6.00
C LEU A 322 -12.14 -9.28 -6.79
N TYR A 323 -11.02 -9.81 -6.29
CA TYR A 323 -10.27 -10.85 -6.99
C TYR A 323 -11.06 -12.14 -7.22
N LEU A 324 -12.04 -12.44 -6.38
CA LEU A 324 -12.88 -13.63 -6.45
C LEU A 324 -14.20 -13.43 -7.24
N ASP A 325 -14.37 -12.28 -7.90
CA ASP A 325 -15.59 -11.85 -8.60
C ASP A 325 -16.83 -11.73 -7.69
N ILE A 326 -16.62 -11.41 -6.41
CA ILE A 326 -17.67 -11.11 -5.43
C ILE A 326 -17.78 -9.59 -5.29
N ILE A 327 -19.00 -9.05 -5.19
CA ILE A 327 -19.23 -7.60 -5.07
C ILE A 327 -19.06 -7.18 -3.60
N PRO A 328 -17.99 -6.44 -3.23
CA PRO A 328 -17.86 -5.96 -1.86
C PRO A 328 -18.87 -4.85 -1.57
N ILE A 329 -19.42 -4.88 -0.36
CA ILE A 329 -20.20 -3.78 0.22
C ILE A 329 -19.32 -3.08 1.25
N VAL A 330 -18.99 -1.82 1.01
CA VAL A 330 -18.06 -1.01 1.84
C VAL A 330 -18.74 0.26 2.34
N TRP A 331 -18.16 0.87 3.37
CA TRP A 331 -18.62 2.16 3.88
C TRP A 331 -18.07 3.31 3.03
N ASN A 332 -18.86 4.37 2.91
CA ASN A 332 -18.46 5.64 2.32
C ASN A 332 -17.29 6.25 3.12
N THR A 333 -16.14 6.41 2.48
CA THR A 333 -14.92 6.97 3.08
C THR A 333 -14.12 7.77 2.05
N SER A 334 -13.01 8.38 2.47
CA SER A 334 -12.03 9.01 1.55
C SER A 334 -11.42 8.05 0.53
N LEU A 335 -11.55 6.72 0.73
CA LEU A 335 -11.04 5.70 -0.18
C LEU A 335 -11.96 5.40 -1.36
N ASN A 336 -13.13 6.04 -1.47
CA ASN A 336 -14.04 5.84 -2.61
C ASN A 336 -13.35 6.00 -3.97
N VAL A 337 -12.33 6.86 -4.06
CA VAL A 337 -11.53 7.07 -5.28
C VAL A 337 -10.77 5.81 -5.74
N LEU A 338 -10.43 4.89 -4.82
CA LEU A 338 -9.86 3.59 -5.16
C LEU A 338 -10.89 2.69 -5.85
N TYR A 339 -12.17 2.83 -5.47
CA TYR A 339 -13.28 2.01 -5.95
C TYR A 339 -13.98 2.56 -7.18
N GLU A 340 -13.62 3.78 -7.62
CA GLU A 340 -14.21 4.40 -8.81
C GLU A 340 -14.05 3.47 -10.02
N ASN A 341 -15.15 3.21 -10.73
CA ASN A 341 -15.21 2.28 -11.85
C ASN A 341 -14.75 0.85 -11.50
N LEU A 342 -14.94 0.40 -10.26
CA LEU A 342 -14.90 -1.01 -9.86
C LEU A 342 -16.30 -1.47 -9.40
N PRO A 343 -16.62 -2.78 -9.46
CA PRO A 343 -17.91 -3.30 -9.03
C PRO A 343 -17.99 -3.37 -7.49
N VAL A 344 -18.13 -2.21 -6.85
CA VAL A 344 -18.21 -2.03 -5.40
C VAL A 344 -19.50 -1.32 -5.04
N VAL A 345 -20.21 -1.79 -4.02
CA VAL A 345 -21.36 -1.09 -3.45
C VAL A 345 -20.90 -0.28 -2.24
N ILE A 346 -21.12 1.04 -2.30
CA ILE A 346 -20.78 1.96 -1.22
C ILE A 346 -22.07 2.33 -0.49
N ILE A 347 -22.08 2.16 0.83
CA ILE A 347 -23.18 2.53 1.72
C ILE A 347 -22.71 3.53 2.77
N ASN A 348 -23.60 4.37 3.30
CA ASN A 348 -23.30 5.17 4.48
C ASN A 348 -23.59 4.38 5.76
N ASN A 349 -24.60 3.51 5.74
CA ASN A 349 -24.99 2.70 6.89
C ASN A 349 -25.55 1.32 6.48
N TYR A 350 -25.35 0.31 7.33
CA TYR A 350 -25.92 -1.03 7.17
C TYR A 350 -27.46 -1.05 7.13
N GLU A 351 -28.15 -0.03 7.67
CA GLU A 351 -29.62 0.04 7.56
C GLU A 351 -30.13 0.24 6.13
N GLU A 352 -29.27 0.66 5.19
CA GLU A 352 -29.61 0.70 3.76
C GLU A 352 -29.80 -0.71 3.16
N LEU A 353 -29.27 -1.74 3.83
CA LEU A 353 -29.30 -3.11 3.35
C LEU A 353 -30.70 -3.71 3.50
N ASN A 354 -31.30 -4.03 2.37
CA ASN A 354 -32.53 -4.81 2.25
C ASN A 354 -32.52 -5.58 0.91
N GLU A 355 -33.41 -6.56 0.77
CA GLU A 355 -33.46 -7.42 -0.44
C GLU A 355 -33.59 -6.61 -1.72
N LYS A 356 -34.53 -5.65 -1.74
CA LYS A 356 -34.79 -4.81 -2.92
C LYS A 356 -33.52 -4.05 -3.33
N PHE A 357 -32.86 -3.40 -2.39
CA PHE A 357 -31.61 -2.67 -2.63
C PHE A 357 -30.51 -3.60 -3.20
N LEU A 358 -30.33 -4.79 -2.62
CA LEU A 358 -29.32 -5.74 -3.07
C LEU A 358 -29.62 -6.27 -4.49
N TYR A 359 -30.87 -6.62 -4.79
CA TYR A 359 -31.27 -7.06 -6.12
C TYR A 359 -31.10 -5.95 -7.18
N GLU A 360 -31.48 -4.72 -6.85
CA GLU A 360 -31.28 -3.56 -7.72
C GLU A 360 -29.79 -3.35 -8.02
N LYS A 361 -28.93 -3.41 -6.99
CA LYS A 361 -27.47 -3.29 -7.17
C LYS A 361 -26.87 -4.45 -7.95
N LEU A 362 -27.35 -5.67 -7.71
CA LEU A 362 -26.88 -6.86 -8.43
C LEU A 362 -27.21 -6.73 -9.91
N LYS A 363 -28.45 -6.35 -10.24
CA LYS A 363 -28.88 -6.10 -11.62
C LYS A 363 -28.03 -5.01 -12.27
N GLU A 364 -27.90 -3.85 -11.62
CA GLU A 364 -27.11 -2.71 -12.12
C GLU A 364 -25.65 -3.11 -12.44
N ILE A 365 -24.99 -3.79 -11.52
CA ILE A 365 -23.58 -4.19 -11.66
C ILE A 365 -23.43 -5.25 -12.75
N SER A 366 -24.30 -6.25 -12.77
CA SER A 366 -24.23 -7.34 -13.76
C SER A 366 -24.53 -6.84 -15.17
N GLU A 367 -25.48 -5.93 -15.36
CA GLU A 367 -25.72 -5.27 -16.65
C GLU A 367 -24.47 -4.50 -17.13
N LYS A 368 -23.80 -3.76 -16.22
CA LYS A 368 -22.54 -3.07 -16.54
C LYS A 368 -21.42 -4.04 -16.92
N LYS A 369 -21.29 -5.17 -16.21
CA LYS A 369 -20.29 -6.22 -16.51
C LYS A 369 -20.51 -6.86 -17.88
N LEU A 370 -21.77 -7.11 -18.25
CA LEU A 370 -22.16 -7.70 -19.53
C LEU A 370 -22.14 -6.70 -20.69
N SER A 371 -22.11 -5.40 -20.39
CA SER A 371 -22.11 -4.38 -21.43
C SER A 371 -20.82 -4.40 -22.26
N GLN A 372 -20.95 -4.21 -23.58
CA GLN A 372 -19.80 -4.06 -24.49
C GLN A 372 -18.98 -2.78 -24.21
N LYS A 373 -19.50 -1.86 -23.39
CA LYS A 373 -18.88 -0.55 -23.13
C LYS A 373 -17.66 -0.59 -22.20
N ASN A 374 -17.26 -1.77 -21.71
CA ASN A 374 -16.10 -1.95 -20.83
C ASN A 374 -16.02 -0.90 -19.71
N VAL A 375 -17.10 -0.81 -18.93
CA VAL A 375 -17.33 0.24 -17.92
C VAL A 375 -16.36 0.13 -16.74
N TYR A 376 -15.99 -1.09 -16.35
CA TYR A 376 -15.14 -1.33 -15.20
C TYR A 376 -13.64 -1.29 -15.53
N GLN A 377 -12.89 -0.58 -14.69
CA GLN A 377 -11.44 -0.39 -14.75
C GLN A 377 -10.70 -1.42 -13.90
N TYR A 378 -10.88 -2.69 -14.27
CA TYR A 378 -10.30 -3.79 -13.51
C TYR A 378 -8.76 -3.84 -13.52
N GLU A 379 -8.09 -3.07 -14.38
CA GLU A 379 -6.64 -2.89 -14.31
C GLU A 379 -6.17 -2.36 -12.94
N LYS A 380 -7.04 -1.69 -12.17
CA LYS A 380 -6.76 -1.28 -10.78
C LYS A 380 -6.50 -2.46 -9.83
N LEU A 381 -6.91 -3.68 -10.20
CA LEU A 381 -6.58 -4.92 -9.48
C LEU A 381 -5.19 -5.45 -9.82
N ARG A 382 -4.44 -4.82 -10.74
CA ARG A 382 -3.09 -5.25 -11.10
C ARG A 382 -2.05 -4.35 -10.45
N ASN A 383 -1.04 -4.96 -9.83
CA ASN A 383 0.15 -4.25 -9.37
C ASN A 383 0.78 -3.39 -10.49
N ALA A 384 0.77 -3.89 -11.73
CA ALA A 384 1.27 -3.19 -12.91
C ALA A 384 0.62 -1.80 -13.13
N TYR A 385 -0.67 -1.63 -12.83
CA TYR A 385 -1.35 -0.34 -12.97
C TYR A 385 -0.73 0.70 -12.02
N TRP A 386 -0.65 0.36 -10.73
CA TRP A 386 -0.13 1.25 -9.71
C TRP A 386 1.37 1.49 -9.86
N ARG A 387 2.14 0.46 -10.21
CA ARG A 387 3.55 0.57 -10.56
C ARG A 387 3.77 1.62 -11.65
N ARG A 388 2.95 1.65 -12.72
CA ARG A 388 3.06 2.68 -13.76
C ARG A 388 2.81 4.08 -13.22
N LEU A 389 1.82 4.26 -12.34
CA LEU A 389 1.53 5.56 -11.73
C LEU A 389 2.71 6.07 -10.89
N ILE A 390 3.29 5.20 -10.05
CA ILE A 390 4.44 5.54 -9.20
C ILE A 390 5.66 5.85 -10.07
N LEU A 391 6.00 4.98 -11.04
CA LEU A 391 7.16 5.16 -11.91
C LEU A 391 7.05 6.43 -12.77
N LYS A 392 5.84 6.85 -13.16
CA LYS A 392 5.62 8.08 -13.94
C LYS A 392 6.04 9.34 -13.15
N LYS A 393 5.99 9.29 -11.82
CA LYS A 393 6.38 10.39 -10.92
C LYS A 393 7.87 10.37 -10.55
N SER A 394 8.57 9.28 -10.84
CA SER A 394 9.96 9.07 -10.41
C SER A 394 10.96 9.29 -11.56
N ARG A 395 12.25 9.17 -11.23
CA ARG A 395 13.37 9.14 -12.20
C ARG A 395 13.25 8.02 -13.23
N HIS A 396 12.39 7.03 -12.98
CA HIS A 396 12.22 5.83 -13.80
C HIS A 396 11.16 5.96 -14.92
N ARG A 397 10.60 7.18 -15.12
CA ARG A 397 9.52 7.46 -16.08
C ARG A 397 9.82 7.13 -17.56
N ASN A 398 11.08 7.18 -17.98
CA ASN A 398 11.46 6.99 -19.40
C ASN A 398 11.65 5.50 -19.75
N LYS A 399 10.86 4.96 -20.69
CA LYS A 399 10.90 3.53 -21.12
C LYS A 399 12.25 3.07 -21.70
N LYS A 400 13.06 3.95 -22.32
CA LYS A 400 14.44 3.64 -22.79
C LYS A 400 15.37 3.13 -21.68
N SER A 401 14.92 3.20 -20.43
CA SER A 401 15.55 2.68 -19.24
C SER A 401 15.32 1.17 -19.00
N THR A 402 14.65 0.38 -19.84
CA THR A 402 14.53 -1.09 -19.55
C THR A 402 15.88 -1.79 -19.39
N TYR A 403 16.90 -1.41 -20.18
CA TYR A 403 18.28 -1.87 -19.99
C TYR A 403 18.98 -1.23 -18.78
N LEU A 404 18.66 0.01 -18.43
CA LEU A 404 19.15 0.70 -17.22
C LEU A 404 18.45 0.23 -15.94
N ARG A 405 17.24 -0.34 -16.03
CA ARG A 405 16.46 -0.94 -14.94
C ARG A 405 17.11 -2.24 -14.43
N ARG A 406 17.90 -2.92 -15.27
CA ARG A 406 18.79 -4.04 -14.89
C ARG A 406 20.07 -3.58 -14.18
N LYS A 407 20.37 -2.28 -14.22
CA LYS A 407 21.50 -1.64 -13.53
C LYS A 407 21.02 -0.75 -12.38
N ARG A 408 20.00 -1.22 -11.65
CA ARG A 408 19.86 -0.84 -10.22
C ARG A 408 21.18 -1.29 -9.59
N CYS A 409 21.85 -0.42 -8.85
CA CYS A 409 23.15 -0.70 -8.22
C CYS A 409 23.17 -2.18 -7.72
N TRP A 410 24.04 -3.12 -8.12
CA TRP A 410 25.08 -3.16 -9.15
C TRP A 410 24.99 -4.49 -9.93
N SER A 411 25.41 -4.49 -11.20
CA SER A 411 25.64 -5.65 -12.10
C SER A 411 25.28 -7.07 -11.58
N ALA A 412 24.05 -7.51 -11.81
CA ALA A 412 23.76 -8.94 -11.95
C ALA A 412 23.76 -9.30 -13.44
N LYS A 413 24.82 -9.94 -13.94
CA LYS A 413 24.79 -10.62 -15.24
C LYS A 413 23.84 -11.81 -15.10
N SER A 414 22.62 -11.73 -15.65
CA SER A 414 21.74 -12.89 -15.76
C SER A 414 22.14 -13.73 -16.98
N THR A 415 22.62 -14.95 -16.76
CA THR A 415 22.80 -15.96 -17.81
C THR A 415 22.12 -17.25 -17.39
N VAL A 416 20.85 -17.49 -17.76
CA VAL A 416 20.27 -18.84 -17.84
C VAL A 416 19.18 -18.92 -18.93
N ASN A 417 19.16 -20.07 -19.60
CA ASN A 417 18.36 -20.48 -20.75
C ASN A 417 17.19 -21.40 -20.30
N TRP A 418 15.97 -21.09 -20.74
CA TRP A 418 14.68 -21.60 -20.20
C TRP A 418 14.21 -22.96 -20.76
N ARG A 419 15.11 -23.92 -21.01
CA ARG A 419 14.73 -25.23 -21.60
C ARG A 419 14.64 -26.42 -20.63
N GLN A 420 14.80 -26.24 -19.31
CA GLN A 420 14.91 -27.38 -18.38
C GLN A 420 13.81 -27.55 -17.33
N PHE A 421 12.73 -26.75 -17.35
CA PHE A 421 11.63 -26.92 -16.39
C PHE A 421 10.28 -27.05 -17.09
N LEU A 422 10.10 -28.18 -17.78
CA LEU A 422 8.81 -28.83 -17.92
C LEU A 422 8.89 -30.11 -17.07
N PRO A 423 8.09 -30.27 -16.01
CA PRO A 423 7.81 -31.60 -15.48
C PRO A 423 6.71 -32.24 -16.34
N TYR A 424 6.93 -33.54 -16.61
CA TYR A 424 5.97 -34.50 -17.14
C TYR A 424 4.67 -34.56 -16.35
#